data_AF-A0A916HNX5-F1
#
_entry.id   AF-A0A916HNX5-F1
#
_cell.length_a   1.000
_cell.length_b   1.000
_cell.length_c   1.000
_cell.angle_alpha   90.00
_cell.angle_beta   90.00
_cell.angle_gamma   90.00
#
_symmetry.space_group_name_H-M   'P 1'
#
loop_
_entity.id
_entity.type
_entity.pdbx_description
1 polymer ?
#
loop_
_entity_poly.entity_id
_entity_poly.type
_entity_poly.pdbx_seq_one_letter_code
_entity_poly.pdbx_strand_id
1 'polypeptide(L)'
;MRVVELIAPGAAMVEGLEYAKDGQTKKITTSPGRVEGLIQGRADRPYVTIIEVDKLSESAWERVVPAMSEGAIYSAKLLAGELPTNIEDLFGPLDLRLFPADAGEVRVSCTCTDHAAAKAATLTTSTAPTTAGQTPDLRWCKHVCCLAYLLGQRLATEPFLMFALRGLDSKELLERLRERRAMAAPGLGDRSPIYVQHIPGVSEQPAPPLEASLANFWEAGPGLSEIDIPMGKPPVSHPLLRRLGPSPLAGTFPMMGLLASCYDVISDEAIRKSLPRENDAPPPEPPAGDAAGSDDDGLA
;
A
#
# COMPACT_ATOMS: atom_id res chain seq x y z
N MET A 1 14.75 -10.74 10.20
CA MET A 1 15.35 -10.90 11.54
C MET A 1 14.99 -12.23 12.20
N ARG A 2 13.73 -12.70 12.09
CA ARG A 2 13.27 -13.97 12.69
C ARG A 2 14.16 -15.20 12.39
N VAL A 3 14.67 -15.35 11.18
CA VAL A 3 15.60 -16.46 10.82
C VAL A 3 16.88 -16.41 11.66
N VAL A 4 17.50 -15.23 11.80
CA VAL A 4 18.72 -15.06 12.61
C VAL A 4 18.43 -15.33 14.08
N GLU A 5 17.30 -14.84 14.59
CA GLU A 5 16.87 -15.02 15.98
C GLU A 5 16.64 -16.49 16.37
N LEU A 6 16.18 -17.30 15.42
CA LEU A 6 15.90 -18.71 15.64
C LEU A 6 17.16 -19.59 15.62
N ILE A 7 18.23 -19.13 14.95
CA ILE A 7 19.35 -19.99 14.55
C ILE A 7 20.67 -19.58 15.20
N ALA A 8 20.92 -18.27 15.31
CA ALA A 8 22.19 -17.76 15.77
C ALA A 8 22.33 -17.90 17.30
N PRO A 9 23.50 -18.30 17.81
CA PRO A 9 23.79 -18.25 19.24
C PRO A 9 23.60 -16.82 19.78
N GLY A 10 22.95 -16.68 20.94
CA GLY A 10 22.63 -15.35 21.50
C GLY A 10 23.83 -14.42 21.65
N ALA A 11 24.99 -14.94 22.09
CA ALA A 11 26.22 -14.14 22.20
C ALA A 11 26.74 -13.66 20.84
N ALA A 12 26.74 -14.51 19.81
CA ALA A 12 27.17 -14.16 18.47
C ALA A 12 26.24 -13.11 17.82
N MET A 13 24.95 -13.16 18.15
CA MET A 13 23.96 -12.18 17.69
C MET A 13 24.18 -10.80 18.30
N VAL A 14 24.42 -10.73 19.62
CA VAL A 14 24.70 -9.46 20.31
C VAL A 14 25.98 -8.82 19.78
N GLU A 15 27.08 -9.59 19.72
CA GLU A 15 28.35 -9.09 19.16
C GLU A 15 28.20 -8.69 17.68
N GLY A 16 27.46 -9.46 16.90
CA GLY A 16 27.21 -9.14 15.49
C GLY A 16 26.45 -7.83 15.30
N LEU A 17 25.47 -7.56 16.17
CA LEU A 17 24.73 -6.30 16.19
C LEU A 17 25.63 -5.11 16.55
N GLU A 18 26.52 -5.27 17.53
CA GLU A 18 27.50 -4.24 17.91
C GLU A 18 28.44 -3.92 16.74
N TYR A 19 29.00 -4.95 16.08
CA TYR A 19 29.88 -4.75 14.92
C TYR A 19 29.19 -4.00 13.77
N ALA A 20 27.91 -4.28 13.56
CA ALA A 20 27.14 -3.57 12.54
C ALA A 20 26.90 -2.10 12.92
N LYS A 21 26.59 -1.81 14.19
CA LYS A 21 26.43 -0.44 14.69
C LYS A 21 27.72 0.36 14.66
N ASP A 22 28.84 -0.28 14.97
CA ASP A 22 30.17 0.32 14.98
C ASP A 22 30.74 0.57 13.57
N GLY A 23 30.02 0.18 12.51
CA GLY A 23 30.45 0.41 11.14
C GLY A 23 31.68 -0.42 10.74
N GLN A 24 31.87 -1.60 11.33
CA GLN A 24 33.02 -2.48 11.07
C GLN A 24 33.00 -3.12 9.67
N THR A 25 32.14 -2.67 8.76
CA THR A 25 32.00 -3.24 7.42
C THR A 25 32.70 -2.36 6.39
N LYS A 26 33.69 -2.94 5.69
CA LYS A 26 34.46 -2.22 4.65
C LYS A 26 33.72 -2.16 3.32
N LYS A 27 33.04 -3.23 2.94
CA LYS A 27 32.30 -3.34 1.68
C LYS A 27 31.21 -4.41 1.79
N ILE A 28 30.05 -4.13 1.21
CA ILE A 28 28.98 -5.11 1.00
C ILE A 28 28.68 -5.15 -0.50
N THR A 29 28.61 -6.34 -1.08
CA THR A 29 28.26 -6.56 -2.48
C THR A 29 27.14 -7.58 -2.56
N THR A 30 26.08 -7.21 -3.25
CA THR A 30 24.88 -8.03 -3.45
C THR A 30 24.85 -8.54 -4.88
N SER A 31 24.67 -9.83 -5.05
CA SER A 31 24.51 -10.50 -6.34
C SER A 31 23.33 -11.48 -6.25
N PRO A 32 22.74 -11.93 -7.37
CA PRO A 32 21.61 -12.85 -7.31
C PRO A 32 21.97 -14.11 -6.52
N GLY A 33 21.19 -14.41 -5.48
CA GLY A 33 21.36 -15.54 -4.55
C GLY A 33 22.54 -15.44 -3.58
N ARG A 34 23.31 -14.34 -3.58
CA ARG A 34 24.55 -14.24 -2.78
C ARG A 34 24.87 -12.82 -2.35
N VAL A 35 25.03 -12.63 -1.05
CA VAL A 35 25.47 -11.38 -0.40
C VAL A 35 26.85 -11.61 0.20
N GLU A 36 27.83 -10.80 -0.19
CA GLU A 36 29.20 -10.85 0.31
C GLU A 36 29.51 -9.57 1.10
N GLY A 37 30.06 -9.73 2.30
CA GLY A 37 30.48 -8.65 3.18
C GLY A 37 31.93 -8.82 3.63
N LEU A 38 32.70 -7.73 3.57
CA LEU A 38 34.05 -7.62 4.13
C LEU A 38 33.96 -6.98 5.52
N ILE A 39 34.07 -7.79 6.56
CA ILE A 39 33.87 -7.34 7.95
C ILE A 39 35.22 -7.29 8.66
N GLN A 40 35.56 -6.10 9.15
CA GLN A 40 36.75 -5.87 9.97
C GLN A 40 36.54 -6.49 11.35
N GLY A 41 37.51 -7.29 11.77
CA GLY A 41 37.54 -7.83 13.12
C GLY A 41 38.91 -7.61 13.76
N ARG A 42 39.33 -8.55 14.60
CA ARG A 42 40.62 -8.47 15.32
C ARG A 42 41.83 -8.73 14.43
N ALA A 43 41.64 -9.36 13.26
CA ALA A 43 42.73 -9.63 12.32
C ALA A 43 43.04 -8.41 11.44
N ASP A 44 44.29 -8.31 10.97
CA ASP A 44 44.74 -7.25 10.06
C ASP A 44 44.00 -7.25 8.72
N ARG A 45 43.51 -8.41 8.27
CA ARG A 45 42.70 -8.55 7.06
C ARG A 45 41.22 -8.72 7.43
N PRO A 46 40.29 -8.05 6.72
CA PRO A 46 38.87 -8.22 6.95
C PRO A 46 38.43 -9.64 6.60
N TYR A 47 37.46 -10.15 7.36
CA TYR A 47 36.85 -11.45 7.13
C TYR A 47 35.87 -11.38 5.97
N VAL A 48 35.98 -12.35 5.04
CA VAL A 48 35.01 -12.51 3.96
C VAL A 48 33.86 -13.32 4.49
N THR A 49 32.67 -12.72 4.50
CA THR A 49 31.44 -13.32 4.99
C THR A 49 30.42 -13.36 3.87
N ILE A 50 29.79 -14.51 3.67
CA ILE A 50 28.88 -14.76 2.56
C ILE A 50 27.58 -15.32 3.13
N ILE A 51 26.45 -14.75 2.70
CA ILE A 51 25.11 -15.28 2.92
C ILE A 51 24.53 -15.62 1.55
N GLU A 52 24.13 -16.86 1.37
CA GLU A 52 23.50 -17.37 0.16
C GLU A 52 22.05 -17.73 0.46
N VAL A 53 21.18 -17.37 -0.47
CA VAL A 53 19.75 -17.69 -0.44
C VAL A 53 19.44 -18.39 -1.76
N ASP A 54 18.56 -19.39 -1.71
CA ASP A 54 18.15 -20.07 -2.92
C ASP A 54 17.50 -19.11 -3.92
N LYS A 55 17.67 -19.39 -5.21
CA LYS A 55 17.02 -18.61 -6.27
C LYS A 55 15.73 -19.31 -6.65
N LEU A 56 14.73 -18.53 -7.00
CA LEU A 56 13.54 -19.06 -7.65
C LEU A 56 13.88 -19.33 -9.12
N SER A 57 13.36 -20.43 -9.66
CA SER A 57 13.53 -20.77 -11.07
C SER A 57 12.76 -19.80 -11.96
N GLU A 58 13.16 -19.67 -13.23
CA GLU A 58 12.43 -18.84 -14.19
C GLU A 58 10.96 -19.27 -14.32
N SER A 59 10.71 -20.58 -14.32
CA SER A 59 9.35 -21.16 -14.32
C SER A 59 8.53 -20.79 -13.08
N ALA A 60 9.16 -20.55 -11.94
CA ALA A 60 8.48 -20.07 -10.74
C ALA A 60 8.08 -18.60 -10.91
N TRP A 61 8.96 -17.77 -11.47
CA TRP A 61 8.65 -16.37 -11.79
C TRP A 61 7.58 -16.22 -12.86
N GLU A 62 7.56 -17.08 -13.88
CA GLU A 62 6.50 -17.13 -14.89
C GLU A 62 5.11 -17.41 -14.30
N ARG A 63 5.03 -18.08 -13.14
CA ARG A 63 3.77 -18.32 -12.41
C ARG A 63 3.40 -17.18 -11.47
N VAL A 64 4.38 -16.59 -10.78
CA VAL A 64 4.15 -15.55 -9.76
C VAL A 64 3.83 -14.19 -10.37
N VAL A 65 4.56 -13.79 -11.42
CA VAL A 65 4.39 -12.47 -12.05
C VAL A 65 2.96 -12.23 -12.58
N PRO A 66 2.30 -13.19 -13.26
CA PRO A 66 0.88 -13.05 -13.61
C PRO A 66 -0.02 -12.79 -12.39
N ALA A 67 0.15 -13.56 -11.31
CA ALA A 67 -0.65 -13.41 -10.09
C ALA A 67 -0.46 -12.01 -9.44
N MET A 68 0.75 -11.46 -9.51
CA MET A 68 1.03 -10.07 -9.10
C MET A 68 0.34 -9.02 -9.98
N SER A 69 0.22 -9.28 -11.28
CA SER A 69 -0.46 -8.39 -12.23
C SER A 69 -1.99 -8.44 -12.10
N GLU A 70 -2.57 -9.60 -11.84
CA GLU A 70 -4.02 -9.78 -11.69
C GLU A 70 -4.58 -9.07 -10.44
N GLY A 71 -3.80 -9.05 -9.36
CA GLY A 71 -4.18 -8.30 -8.16
C GLY A 71 -3.88 -6.80 -8.31
N ALA A 72 -4.92 -5.99 -8.52
CA ALA A 72 -4.81 -4.53 -8.69
C ALA A 72 -4.04 -3.83 -7.55
N ILE A 73 -4.20 -4.28 -6.30
CA ILE A 73 -3.51 -3.70 -5.13
C ILE A 73 -2.01 -4.01 -5.16
N TYR A 74 -1.64 -5.25 -5.54
CA TYR A 74 -0.23 -5.66 -5.58
C TYR A 74 0.51 -4.98 -6.71
N SER A 75 -0.06 -5.00 -7.92
CA SER A 75 0.54 -4.34 -9.08
C SER A 75 0.70 -2.83 -8.88
N ALA A 76 -0.31 -2.14 -8.34
CA ALA A 76 -0.23 -0.69 -8.08
C ALA A 76 0.88 -0.34 -7.08
N LYS A 77 0.97 -1.06 -5.95
CA LYS A 77 2.01 -0.84 -4.95
C LYS A 77 3.41 -1.16 -5.48
N LEU A 78 3.56 -2.28 -6.17
CA LEU A 78 4.85 -2.68 -6.75
C LEU A 78 5.34 -1.66 -7.78
N LEU A 79 4.44 -1.17 -8.65
CA LEU A 79 4.76 -0.12 -9.62
C LEU A 79 5.08 1.24 -8.98
N ALA A 80 4.52 1.51 -7.81
CA ALA A 80 4.85 2.67 -6.99
C ALA A 80 6.20 2.53 -6.25
N GLY A 81 6.87 1.37 -6.35
CA GLY A 81 8.11 1.10 -5.63
C GLY A 81 7.89 0.74 -4.16
N GLU A 82 6.67 0.35 -3.78
CA GLU A 82 6.32 -0.13 -2.44
C GLU A 82 6.12 -1.65 -2.45
N LEU A 83 6.67 -2.34 -1.43
CA LEU A 83 6.43 -3.77 -1.24
C LEU A 83 5.20 -3.98 -0.34
N PRO A 84 4.12 -4.61 -0.84
CA PRO A 84 2.96 -4.93 -0.01
C PRO A 84 3.33 -5.84 1.16
N THR A 85 2.79 -5.56 2.35
CA THR A 85 3.03 -6.36 3.56
C THR A 85 2.50 -7.79 3.47
N ASN A 86 1.49 -7.99 2.62
CA ASN A 86 0.84 -9.27 2.37
C ASN A 86 1.29 -9.91 1.04
N ILE A 87 2.46 -9.54 0.51
CA ILE A 87 2.97 -10.06 -0.76
C ILE A 87 3.15 -11.59 -0.74
N GLU A 88 3.46 -12.18 0.41
CA GLU A 88 3.61 -13.63 0.60
C GLU A 88 2.31 -14.42 0.32
N ASP A 89 1.15 -13.77 0.41
CA ASP A 89 -0.15 -14.41 0.08
C ASP A 89 -0.23 -14.79 -1.41
N LEU A 90 0.57 -14.16 -2.27
CA LEU A 90 0.70 -14.53 -3.69
C LEU A 90 1.61 -15.73 -3.91
N PHE A 91 2.57 -15.96 -3.02
CA PHE A 91 3.55 -17.04 -3.13
C PHE A 91 3.03 -18.33 -2.49
N GLY A 92 2.26 -18.23 -1.39
CA GLY A 92 1.72 -19.37 -0.65
C GLY A 92 0.95 -20.40 -1.50
N PRO A 93 -0.03 -20.00 -2.34
CA PRO A 93 -0.76 -20.93 -3.20
C PRO A 93 0.10 -21.67 -4.23
N LEU A 94 1.30 -21.15 -4.51
CA LEU A 94 2.24 -21.74 -5.48
C LEU A 94 3.28 -22.65 -4.82
N ASP A 95 3.21 -22.83 -3.49
CA ASP A 95 4.22 -23.48 -2.65
C ASP A 95 5.61 -22.83 -2.79
N LEU A 96 5.60 -21.50 -2.95
CA LEU A 96 6.79 -20.66 -3.05
C LEU A 96 6.82 -19.71 -1.86
N ARG A 97 7.98 -19.11 -1.62
CA ARG A 97 8.18 -18.07 -0.60
C ARG A 97 9.11 -17.00 -1.14
N LEU A 98 8.85 -15.73 -0.84
CA LEU A 98 9.77 -14.66 -1.21
C LEU A 98 10.88 -14.52 -0.17
N PHE A 99 10.49 -14.50 1.10
CA PHE A 99 11.38 -14.44 2.25
C PHE A 99 11.65 -15.87 2.77
N PRO A 100 12.92 -16.22 3.06
CA PRO A 100 13.23 -17.51 3.66
C PRO A 100 12.60 -17.58 5.05
N ALA A 101 11.77 -18.59 5.29
CA ALA A 101 11.14 -18.80 6.60
C ALA A 101 11.94 -19.80 7.46
N ASP A 102 12.62 -20.73 6.79
CA ASP A 102 13.35 -21.81 7.43
C ASP A 102 14.87 -21.60 7.39
N ALA A 103 15.54 -22.13 8.42
CA ALA A 103 16.99 -22.05 8.58
C ALA A 103 17.78 -22.68 7.44
N GLY A 104 17.25 -23.76 6.86
CA GLY A 104 17.90 -24.52 5.79
C GLY A 104 17.97 -23.79 4.45
N GLU A 105 17.13 -22.78 4.24
CA GLU A 105 17.09 -21.98 3.00
C GLU A 105 18.19 -20.92 2.93
N VAL A 106 18.92 -20.71 4.05
CA VAL A 106 19.98 -19.71 4.16
C VAL A 106 21.31 -20.41 4.45
N ARG A 107 22.20 -20.42 3.45
CA ARG A 107 23.56 -20.95 3.59
C ARG A 107 24.51 -19.83 3.95
N VAL A 108 25.39 -20.10 4.92
CA VAL A 108 26.34 -19.10 5.42
C VAL A 108 27.77 -19.62 5.36
N SER A 109 28.70 -18.74 5.03
CA SER A 109 30.14 -19.03 4.98
C SER A 109 30.92 -17.83 5.51
N CYS A 110 31.94 -18.07 6.32
CA CYS A 110 32.81 -17.02 6.84
C CYS A 110 34.26 -17.53 7.00
N THR A 111 35.24 -16.66 6.73
CA THR A 111 36.67 -16.99 6.88
C THR A 111 37.19 -16.92 8.33
N CYS A 112 36.33 -16.64 9.32
CA CYS A 112 36.73 -16.57 10.72
C CYS A 112 36.92 -17.94 11.38
N THR A 113 37.70 -17.97 12.45
CA THR A 113 38.00 -19.16 13.25
C THR A 113 36.76 -19.81 13.83
N ASP A 114 35.80 -19.00 14.29
CA ASP A 114 34.59 -19.48 14.95
C ASP A 114 33.72 -20.28 13.97
N HIS A 115 33.57 -19.77 12.74
CA HIS A 115 32.86 -20.48 11.68
C HIS A 115 33.61 -21.72 11.20
N ALA A 116 34.95 -21.65 11.11
CA ALA A 116 35.77 -22.81 10.75
C ALA A 116 35.63 -23.95 11.78
N ALA A 117 35.66 -23.63 13.07
CA ALA A 117 35.46 -24.58 14.16
C ALA A 117 34.07 -25.21 14.12
N ALA A 118 33.03 -24.41 13.90
CA ALA A 118 31.65 -24.90 13.76
C ALA A 118 31.45 -25.82 12.55
N LYS A 119 32.06 -25.47 11.41
CA LYS A 119 32.03 -26.29 10.20
C LYS A 119 32.72 -27.64 10.42
N ALA A 120 33.84 -27.67 11.13
CA ALA A 120 34.55 -28.90 11.46
C ALA A 120 33.74 -29.82 12.38
N ALA A 121 33.08 -29.27 13.42
CA ALA A 121 32.23 -30.04 14.33
C ALA A 121 31.06 -30.75 13.61
N THR A 122 30.46 -30.07 12.62
CA THR A 122 29.32 -30.60 11.84
C THR A 122 29.72 -31.81 10.97
N LEU A 123 30.97 -31.88 10.50
CA LEU A 123 31.46 -32.98 9.65
C LEU A 123 31.71 -34.29 10.43
N THR A 124 31.82 -34.22 11.76
CA THR A 124 32.11 -35.37 12.62
C THR A 124 30.87 -36.05 13.22
N THR A 125 29.70 -35.41 13.13
CA THR A 125 28.42 -35.94 13.64
C THR A 125 27.44 -36.19 12.48
N SER A 126 27.70 -37.25 11.71
CA SER A 126 26.73 -37.80 10.74
C SER A 126 26.38 -39.22 11.17
N THR A 127 25.36 -39.37 12.04
CA THR A 127 24.50 -40.55 12.25
C THR A 127 23.63 -40.39 13.51
N ALA A 128 22.60 -39.54 13.48
CA ALA A 128 21.37 -39.71 14.29
C ALA A 128 20.32 -38.64 13.94
N PRO A 129 19.01 -38.97 13.93
CA PRO A 129 17.93 -38.00 13.77
C PRO A 129 17.65 -37.30 15.11
N THR A 130 17.85 -35.99 15.17
CA THR A 130 17.59 -35.21 16.38
C THR A 130 16.11 -34.85 16.47
N THR A 131 15.42 -35.40 17.46
CA THR A 131 14.08 -34.98 17.90
C THR A 131 14.17 -33.61 18.58
N ALA A 132 13.07 -32.84 18.50
CA ALA A 132 12.92 -31.46 18.94
C ALA A 132 13.63 -31.08 20.25
N GLY A 133 14.55 -30.11 20.14
CA GLY A 133 15.26 -29.48 21.25
C GLY A 133 16.46 -28.69 20.72
N GLN A 134 16.24 -27.40 20.42
CA GLN A 134 17.20 -26.41 19.89
C GLN A 134 18.65 -26.62 20.35
N THR A 135 19.51 -27.15 19.46
CA THR A 135 20.93 -26.81 19.47
C THR A 135 21.12 -25.62 18.53
N PRO A 136 21.72 -24.50 18.96
CA PRO A 136 22.00 -23.39 18.06
C PRO A 136 22.90 -23.91 16.94
N ASP A 137 22.58 -23.60 15.68
CA ASP A 137 23.48 -23.90 14.58
C ASP A 137 24.76 -23.09 14.80
N LEU A 138 25.80 -23.76 15.31
CA LEU A 138 27.12 -23.16 15.57
C LEU A 138 27.72 -22.50 14.31
N ARG A 139 27.14 -22.73 13.13
CA ARG A 139 27.56 -22.18 11.83
C ARG A 139 27.45 -20.65 11.76
N TRP A 140 26.65 -20.02 12.62
CA TRP A 140 26.46 -18.57 12.67
C TRP A 140 27.45 -17.90 13.62
N CYS A 141 28.52 -17.32 13.07
CA CYS A 141 29.43 -16.47 13.82
C CYS A 141 28.92 -15.03 13.89
N LYS A 142 29.56 -14.18 14.71
CA LYS A 142 29.23 -12.76 14.81
C LYS A 142 29.33 -11.99 13.49
N HIS A 143 30.25 -12.37 12.60
CA HIS A 143 30.38 -11.73 11.29
C HIS A 143 29.17 -12.05 10.39
N VAL A 144 28.69 -13.30 10.42
CA VAL A 144 27.45 -13.68 9.70
C VAL A 144 26.26 -12.92 10.28
N CYS A 145 26.16 -12.80 11.60
CA CYS A 145 25.12 -12.02 12.26
C CYS A 145 25.18 -10.53 11.89
N CYS A 146 26.37 -9.94 11.86
CA CYS A 146 26.62 -8.57 11.41
C CYS A 146 26.16 -8.38 9.96
N LEU A 147 26.54 -9.27 9.04
CA LEU A 147 26.11 -9.19 7.64
C LEU A 147 24.60 -9.36 7.48
N ALA A 148 23.99 -10.28 8.23
CA ALA A 148 22.55 -10.52 8.20
C ALA A 148 21.75 -9.32 8.74
N TYR A 149 22.26 -8.65 9.77
CA TYR A 149 21.66 -7.43 10.28
C TYR A 149 21.74 -6.28 9.27
N LEU A 150 22.92 -6.06 8.66
CA LEU A 150 23.11 -5.04 7.62
C LEU A 150 22.25 -5.32 6.38
N LEU A 151 22.13 -6.59 6.00
CA LEU A 151 21.21 -7.02 4.96
C LEU A 151 19.75 -6.72 5.34
N GLY A 152 19.35 -6.99 6.58
CA GLY A 152 18.02 -6.67 7.10
C GLY A 152 17.72 -5.17 7.05
N GLN A 153 18.67 -4.32 7.47
CA GLN A 153 18.54 -2.86 7.36
C GLN A 153 18.39 -2.42 5.91
N ARG A 154 19.21 -2.99 5.00
CA ARG A 154 19.15 -2.67 3.58
C ARG A 154 17.83 -3.11 2.95
N LEU A 155 17.29 -4.27 3.33
CA LEU A 155 15.98 -4.73 2.87
C LEU A 155 14.83 -3.86 3.40
N ALA A 156 14.98 -3.24 4.56
CA ALA A 156 13.99 -2.29 5.08
C ALA A 156 13.95 -0.99 4.26
N THR A 157 15.10 -0.53 3.73
CA THR A 157 15.20 0.66 2.88
C THR A 157 14.98 0.37 1.39
N GLU A 158 15.39 -0.81 0.92
CA GLU A 158 15.34 -1.26 -0.47
C GLU A 158 14.61 -2.62 -0.56
N PRO A 159 13.27 -2.67 -0.42
CA PRO A 159 12.53 -3.94 -0.35
C PRO A 159 12.71 -4.82 -1.61
N PHE A 160 12.88 -4.18 -2.78
CA PHE A 160 13.06 -4.87 -4.05
C PHE A 160 14.38 -5.64 -4.16
N LEU A 161 15.33 -5.40 -3.27
CA LEU A 161 16.56 -6.19 -3.18
C LEU A 161 16.25 -7.67 -2.94
N MET A 162 15.13 -8.01 -2.27
CA MET A 162 14.76 -9.42 -2.09
C MET A 162 14.46 -10.13 -3.41
N PHE A 163 13.80 -9.46 -4.36
CA PHE A 163 13.56 -10.05 -5.70
C PHE A 163 14.88 -10.30 -6.43
N ALA A 164 15.80 -9.32 -6.38
CA ALA A 164 17.11 -9.46 -6.99
C ALA A 164 17.91 -10.62 -6.37
N LEU A 165 17.83 -10.79 -5.05
CA LEU A 165 18.42 -11.93 -4.35
C LEU A 165 17.77 -13.26 -4.74
N ARG A 166 16.44 -13.29 -4.97
CA ARG A 166 15.71 -14.47 -5.44
C ARG A 166 15.84 -14.72 -6.95
N GLY A 167 16.60 -13.89 -7.67
CA GLY A 167 16.99 -14.12 -9.06
C GLY A 167 16.28 -13.24 -10.09
N LEU A 168 15.39 -12.34 -9.68
CA LEU A 168 14.67 -11.43 -10.57
C LEU A 168 15.06 -9.99 -10.31
N ASP A 169 15.70 -9.33 -11.28
CA ASP A 169 16.09 -7.92 -11.13
C ASP A 169 14.86 -7.03 -10.96
N SER A 170 14.98 -5.97 -10.17
CA SER A 170 13.87 -5.07 -9.89
C SER A 170 13.34 -4.38 -11.14
N LYS A 171 14.22 -4.00 -12.08
CA LYS A 171 13.80 -3.37 -13.33
C LYS A 171 13.06 -4.36 -14.22
N GLU A 172 13.58 -5.59 -14.29
CA GLU A 172 12.96 -6.69 -15.01
C GLU A 172 11.56 -7.01 -14.45
N LEU A 173 11.40 -7.10 -13.13
CA LEU A 173 10.10 -7.28 -12.49
C LEU A 173 9.11 -6.17 -12.88
N LEU A 174 9.54 -4.91 -12.75
CA LEU A 174 8.69 -3.76 -13.06
C LEU A 174 8.31 -3.72 -14.54
N GLU A 175 9.22 -4.08 -15.44
CA GLU A 175 8.94 -4.14 -16.86
C GLU A 175 7.94 -5.23 -17.19
N ARG A 176 8.14 -6.46 -16.68
CA ARG A 176 7.18 -7.55 -16.85
C ARG A 176 5.78 -7.20 -16.32
N LEU A 177 5.69 -6.48 -15.20
CA LEU A 177 4.41 -6.00 -14.67
C LEU A 177 3.75 -4.95 -15.57
N ARG A 178 4.54 -4.03 -16.15
CA ARG A 178 4.03 -3.00 -17.08
C ARG A 178 3.55 -3.63 -18.39
N GLU A 179 4.34 -4.52 -18.98
CA GLU A 179 3.99 -5.25 -20.19
C GLU A 179 2.70 -6.03 -20.01
N ARG A 180 2.56 -6.76 -18.89
CA ARG A 180 1.32 -7.49 -18.59
C ARG A 180 0.13 -6.57 -18.40
N ARG A 181 0.29 -5.42 -17.75
CA ARG A 181 -0.79 -4.44 -17.62
C ARG A 181 -1.21 -3.86 -18.97
N ALA A 182 -0.24 -3.64 -19.87
CA ALA A 182 -0.52 -3.19 -21.23
C ALA A 182 -1.26 -4.25 -22.06
N MET A 183 -0.91 -5.53 -21.90
CA MET A 183 -1.57 -6.65 -22.60
C MET A 183 -2.94 -7.01 -22.02
N ALA A 184 -3.12 -6.86 -20.70
CA ALA A 184 -4.38 -7.13 -20.00
C ALA A 184 -5.42 -6.02 -20.17
N ALA A 185 -5.09 -4.93 -20.87
CA ALA A 185 -6.04 -3.89 -21.26
C ALA A 185 -6.53 -4.13 -22.70
N PRO A 186 -7.62 -4.90 -22.92
CA PRO A 186 -8.29 -4.90 -24.21
C PRO A 186 -9.11 -3.61 -24.32
N GLY A 187 -8.51 -2.55 -24.88
CA GLY A 187 -9.26 -1.31 -25.13
C GLY A 187 -8.39 -0.07 -25.17
N LEU A 188 -8.25 0.47 -26.37
CA LEU A 188 -7.72 1.80 -26.66
C LEU A 188 -8.42 2.86 -25.79
N GLY A 189 -7.67 3.58 -24.94
CA GLY A 189 -8.09 4.92 -24.47
C GLY A 189 -8.05 5.21 -22.97
N ASP A 190 -7.99 4.24 -22.07
CA ASP A 190 -8.15 4.55 -20.64
C ASP A 190 -6.81 4.68 -19.91
N ARG A 191 -6.24 5.89 -19.94
CA ARG A 191 -5.36 6.36 -18.86
C ARG A 191 -6.23 6.50 -17.62
N SER A 192 -6.56 5.37 -16.99
CA SER A 192 -7.35 5.35 -15.77
C SER A 192 -6.71 6.32 -14.77
N PRO A 193 -7.38 7.41 -14.38
CA PRO A 193 -6.79 8.40 -13.51
C PRO A 193 -6.42 7.71 -12.19
N ILE A 194 -5.23 8.03 -11.69
CA ILE A 194 -4.62 7.48 -10.46
C ILE A 194 -5.49 7.76 -9.21
N TYR A 195 -6.59 8.51 -9.36
CA TYR A 195 -7.60 8.72 -8.35
C TYR A 195 -8.99 8.69 -8.98
N VAL A 196 -9.66 7.54 -8.95
CA VAL A 196 -11.13 7.51 -9.09
C VAL A 196 -11.69 7.63 -7.69
N GLN A 197 -12.24 8.79 -7.38
CA GLN A 197 -12.93 9.01 -6.12
C GLN A 197 -14.19 8.13 -6.13
N HIS A 198 -14.13 6.97 -5.49
CA HIS A 198 -15.25 6.04 -5.44
C HIS A 198 -16.30 6.57 -4.46
N ILE A 199 -17.45 6.97 -5.00
CA ILE A 199 -18.62 7.40 -4.21
C ILE A 199 -19.62 6.24 -4.28
N PRO A 200 -19.88 5.54 -3.16
CA PRO A 200 -20.83 4.43 -3.11
C PRO A 200 -22.18 4.80 -3.75
N GLY A 201 -22.72 3.94 -4.61
CA GLY A 201 -23.98 4.16 -5.33
C GLY A 201 -23.90 5.09 -6.56
N VAL A 202 -22.86 5.91 -6.72
CA VAL A 202 -22.66 6.77 -7.91
C VAL A 202 -21.63 6.15 -8.85
N SER A 203 -20.48 5.74 -8.31
CA SER A 203 -19.40 5.11 -9.10
C SER A 203 -19.75 3.70 -9.59
N GLU A 204 -20.86 3.13 -9.10
CA GLU A 204 -21.41 1.84 -9.50
C GLU A 204 -22.45 1.97 -10.63
N GLN A 205 -22.90 3.20 -10.94
CA GLN A 205 -23.83 3.40 -12.03
C GLN A 205 -23.11 3.25 -13.38
N PRO A 206 -23.64 2.43 -14.30
CA PRO A 206 -23.05 2.28 -15.62
C PRO A 206 -23.20 3.59 -16.41
N ALA A 207 -22.09 4.32 -16.54
CA ALA A 207 -22.01 5.47 -17.44
C ALA A 207 -21.64 5.01 -18.86
N PRO A 208 -22.27 5.56 -19.91
CA PRO A 208 -21.85 5.30 -21.27
C PRO A 208 -20.42 5.83 -21.52
N PRO A 209 -19.65 5.22 -22.45
CA PRO A 209 -18.33 5.73 -22.82
C PRO A 209 -18.41 7.17 -23.34
N LEU A 210 -17.32 7.93 -23.14
CA LEU A 210 -17.26 9.36 -23.46
C LEU A 210 -17.61 9.64 -24.93
N GLU A 211 -17.13 8.81 -25.84
CA GLU A 211 -17.34 8.92 -27.28
C GLU A 211 -18.83 8.91 -27.64
N ALA A 212 -19.65 8.15 -26.89
CA ALA A 212 -21.10 8.09 -27.07
C ALA A 212 -21.83 9.32 -26.50
N SER A 213 -21.15 10.11 -25.65
CA SER A 213 -21.72 11.25 -24.94
C SER A 213 -21.21 12.60 -25.47
N LEU A 214 -20.28 12.63 -26.43
CA LEU A 214 -19.67 13.88 -26.93
C LEU A 214 -20.68 14.91 -27.43
N ALA A 215 -21.79 14.46 -28.04
CA ALA A 215 -22.83 15.34 -28.58
C ALA A 215 -23.54 16.16 -27.48
N ASN A 216 -23.76 15.54 -26.32
CA ASN A 216 -24.55 16.12 -25.22
C ASN A 216 -23.69 16.32 -23.96
N PHE A 217 -22.36 16.28 -24.08
CA PHE A 217 -21.43 16.31 -22.95
C PHE A 217 -21.58 17.58 -22.09
N TRP A 218 -21.92 18.69 -22.74
CA TRP A 218 -22.13 19.99 -22.09
C TRP A 218 -23.56 20.21 -21.62
N GLU A 219 -24.45 19.24 -21.84
CA GLU A 219 -25.86 19.32 -21.45
C GLU A 219 -26.07 18.59 -20.12
N ALA A 220 -26.84 19.20 -19.24
CA ALA A 220 -27.26 18.56 -18.01
C ALA A 220 -28.29 17.46 -18.31
N GLY A 221 -28.03 16.24 -17.83
CA GLY A 221 -29.01 15.16 -17.90
C GLY A 221 -30.26 15.42 -17.04
N PRO A 222 -31.35 14.66 -17.26
CA PRO A 222 -32.61 14.83 -16.53
C PRO A 222 -32.44 14.67 -15.01
N GLY A 223 -31.48 13.84 -14.58
CA GLY A 223 -31.15 13.64 -13.17
C GLY A 223 -30.67 14.91 -12.45
N LEU A 224 -30.17 15.95 -13.17
CA LEU A 224 -29.79 17.21 -12.51
C LEU A 224 -30.99 17.89 -11.85
N SER A 225 -32.19 17.73 -12.43
CA SER A 225 -33.43 18.28 -11.87
C SER A 225 -33.94 17.52 -10.65
N GLU A 226 -33.46 16.29 -10.44
CA GLU A 226 -33.79 15.45 -9.28
C GLU A 226 -32.85 15.70 -8.09
N ILE A 227 -31.74 16.42 -8.30
CA ILE A 227 -30.81 16.75 -7.23
C ILE A 227 -31.41 17.85 -6.37
N ASP A 228 -31.93 17.45 -5.20
CA ASP A 228 -32.31 18.39 -4.15
C ASP A 228 -31.02 18.94 -3.49
N ILE A 229 -30.71 20.20 -3.79
CA ILE A 229 -29.59 20.93 -3.17
C ILE A 229 -30.19 21.94 -2.19
N PRO A 230 -30.40 21.58 -0.91
CA PRO A 230 -30.94 22.49 0.08
C PRO A 230 -29.96 23.65 0.29
N MET A 231 -30.35 24.83 -0.17
CA MET A 231 -29.60 26.07 0.04
C MET A 231 -29.83 26.57 1.47
N GLY A 232 -28.86 26.31 2.34
CA GLY A 232 -28.86 26.74 3.74
C GLY A 232 -27.69 27.66 4.08
N LYS A 233 -27.83 28.41 5.18
CA LYS A 233 -26.71 29.22 5.69
C LYS A 233 -25.60 28.29 6.18
N PRO A 234 -24.33 28.53 5.82
CA PRO A 234 -23.22 27.71 6.32
C PRO A 234 -23.14 27.81 7.85
N PRO A 235 -22.74 26.74 8.55
CA PRO A 235 -22.67 26.70 10.01
C PRO A 235 -21.63 27.67 10.59
N VAL A 236 -20.65 28.07 9.79
CA VAL A 236 -19.62 29.05 10.16
C VAL A 236 -19.74 30.26 9.24
N SER A 237 -19.74 31.46 9.81
CA SER A 237 -19.72 32.72 9.06
C SER A 237 -18.41 32.88 8.30
N HIS A 238 -18.52 33.12 6.98
CA HIS A 238 -17.42 33.46 6.08
C HIS A 238 -16.17 32.56 6.18
N PRO A 239 -16.31 31.23 6.00
CA PRO A 239 -15.20 30.28 6.20
C PRO A 239 -14.04 30.54 5.24
N LEU A 240 -14.34 30.93 3.99
CA LEU A 240 -13.32 31.28 2.99
C LEU A 240 -12.56 32.55 3.39
N LEU A 241 -13.25 33.60 3.84
CA LEU A 241 -12.63 34.84 4.27
C LEU A 241 -11.75 34.62 5.52
N ARG A 242 -12.19 33.79 6.46
CA ARG A 242 -11.38 33.41 7.63
C ARG A 242 -10.12 32.64 7.27
N ARG A 243 -10.18 31.76 6.27
CA ARG A 243 -9.03 30.99 5.79
C ARG A 243 -8.02 31.84 5.03
N LEU A 244 -8.50 32.84 4.28
CA LEU A 244 -7.67 33.77 3.51
C LEU A 244 -6.93 34.76 4.41
N GLY A 245 -7.47 35.07 5.60
CA GLY A 245 -6.83 35.97 6.55
C GLY A 245 -6.88 37.44 6.11
N PRO A 246 -6.05 38.32 6.69
CA PRO A 246 -6.06 39.75 6.37
C PRO A 246 -5.62 40.00 4.93
N SER A 247 -6.29 40.95 4.27
CA SER A 247 -5.95 41.36 2.90
C SER A 247 -4.56 41.99 2.83
N PRO A 248 -3.70 41.59 1.86
CA PRO A 248 -2.38 42.19 1.66
C PRO A 248 -2.43 43.58 1.00
N LEU A 249 -3.60 44.01 0.51
CA LEU A 249 -3.78 45.31 -0.12
C LEU A 249 -3.82 46.42 0.93
N ALA A 250 -2.87 47.35 0.86
CA ALA A 250 -2.81 48.53 1.71
C ALA A 250 -3.79 49.60 1.19
N GLY A 251 -4.89 49.82 1.92
CA GLY A 251 -5.88 50.85 1.62
C GLY A 251 -6.61 51.29 2.88
N THR A 252 -7.27 52.45 2.82
CA THR A 252 -7.99 53.07 3.95
C THR A 252 -9.21 52.24 4.40
N PHE A 253 -9.63 51.26 3.61
CA PHE A 253 -10.86 50.51 3.81
C PHE A 253 -10.60 49.01 4.01
N PRO A 254 -11.18 48.38 5.05
CA PRO A 254 -10.97 46.96 5.33
C PRO A 254 -11.73 46.08 4.32
N MET A 255 -11.05 45.70 3.23
CA MET A 255 -11.59 44.87 2.13
C MET A 255 -12.31 43.62 2.61
N MET A 256 -11.77 42.94 3.63
CA MET A 256 -12.37 41.73 4.19
C MET A 256 -13.76 41.99 4.81
N GLY A 257 -13.96 43.17 5.42
CA GLY A 257 -15.26 43.57 5.96
C GLY A 257 -16.29 43.86 4.88
N LEU A 258 -15.86 44.47 3.77
CA LEU A 258 -16.74 44.65 2.60
C LEU A 258 -17.17 43.33 2.02
N LEU A 259 -16.22 42.44 1.76
CA LEU A 259 -16.52 41.12 1.20
C LEU A 259 -17.45 40.35 2.12
N ALA A 260 -17.22 40.38 3.44
CA ALA A 260 -18.12 39.78 4.41
C ALA A 260 -19.57 40.29 4.24
N SER A 261 -19.77 41.61 4.14
CA SER A 261 -21.10 42.19 3.91
C SER A 261 -21.71 41.77 2.57
N CYS A 262 -20.90 41.69 1.49
CA CYS A 262 -21.38 41.20 0.20
C CYS A 262 -21.80 39.74 0.27
N TYR A 263 -21.02 38.89 0.97
CA TYR A 263 -21.36 37.48 1.17
C TYR A 263 -22.66 37.31 1.95
N ASP A 264 -22.90 38.11 2.99
CA ASP A 264 -24.15 38.07 3.75
C ASP A 264 -25.35 38.45 2.87
N VAL A 265 -25.28 39.58 2.16
CA VAL A 265 -26.37 40.05 1.28
C VAL A 265 -26.69 39.02 0.20
N ILE A 266 -25.66 38.45 -0.44
CA ILE A 266 -25.84 37.43 -1.49
C ILE A 266 -26.42 36.15 -0.90
N SER A 267 -25.94 35.70 0.26
CA SER A 267 -26.42 34.46 0.89
C SER A 267 -27.88 34.57 1.31
N ASP A 268 -28.25 35.68 1.96
CA ASP A 268 -29.63 35.92 2.41
C ASP A 268 -30.58 36.03 1.21
N GLU A 269 -30.18 36.72 0.14
CA GLU A 269 -30.96 36.82 -1.09
C GLU A 269 -31.10 35.47 -1.83
N ALA A 270 -30.05 34.65 -1.83
CA ALA A 270 -30.06 33.32 -2.44
C ALA A 270 -31.00 32.37 -1.71
N ILE A 271 -30.95 32.36 -0.36
CA ILE A 271 -31.85 31.56 0.48
C ILE A 271 -33.30 32.03 0.32
N ARG A 272 -33.52 33.34 0.25
CA ARG A 272 -34.85 33.91 0.02
C ARG A 272 -35.46 33.48 -1.31
N LYS A 273 -34.64 33.32 -2.36
CA LYS A 273 -35.08 32.85 -3.69
C LYS A 273 -35.26 31.33 -3.77
N SER A 274 -34.59 30.55 -2.92
CA SER A 274 -34.78 29.10 -2.88
C SER A 274 -36.03 28.68 -2.10
N LEU A 275 -36.62 29.57 -1.29
CA LEU A 275 -37.89 29.30 -0.64
C LEU A 275 -39.05 29.37 -1.66
N PRO A 276 -40.01 28.41 -1.61
CA PRO A 276 -41.20 28.46 -2.46
C PRO A 276 -41.95 29.78 -2.30
N ARG A 277 -42.45 30.34 -3.41
CA ARG A 277 -43.33 31.53 -3.34
C ARG A 277 -44.63 31.13 -2.66
N GLU A 278 -45.15 31.99 -1.78
CA GLU A 278 -46.41 31.80 -1.03
C GLU A 278 -47.65 31.45 -1.90
N ASN A 279 -47.56 31.63 -3.23
CA ASN A 279 -48.63 31.31 -4.18
C ASN A 279 -48.61 29.87 -4.74
N ASP A 280 -47.62 29.05 -4.42
CA ASP A 280 -47.52 27.63 -4.87
C ASP A 280 -47.93 26.62 -3.78
N ALA A 281 -48.50 27.09 -2.66
CA ALA A 281 -49.04 26.19 -1.65
C ALA A 281 -50.29 25.45 -2.20
N PRO A 282 -50.32 24.10 -2.19
CA PRO A 282 -51.52 23.37 -2.58
C PRO A 282 -52.70 23.76 -1.66
N PRO A 283 -53.93 23.88 -2.19
CA PRO A 283 -55.08 24.27 -1.38
C PRO A 283 -55.29 23.26 -0.23
N PRO A 284 -55.70 23.72 0.96
CA PRO A 284 -55.88 22.84 2.12
C PRO A 284 -56.95 21.78 1.81
N GLU A 285 -56.65 20.52 2.16
CA GLU A 285 -57.57 19.39 2.00
C GLU A 285 -58.90 19.66 2.73
N PRO A 286 -60.05 19.32 2.10
CA PRO A 286 -61.35 19.51 2.72
C PRO A 286 -61.50 18.59 3.94
N PRO A 287 -62.22 19.01 5.00
CA PRO A 287 -62.39 18.23 6.20
C PRO A 287 -63.12 16.91 5.90
N ALA A 288 -62.61 15.81 6.48
CA ALA A 288 -63.21 14.49 6.41
C ALA A 288 -64.67 14.55 6.85
N GLY A 289 -65.59 14.31 5.91
CA GLY A 289 -67.01 14.27 6.17
C GLY A 289 -67.36 13.06 7.05
N ASP A 290 -68.06 13.32 8.14
CA ASP A 290 -68.66 12.32 9.02
C ASP A 290 -69.53 11.35 8.20
N ALA A 291 -69.24 10.06 8.34
CA ALA A 291 -70.04 8.99 7.78
C ALA A 291 -71.44 9.01 8.41
N ALA A 292 -72.43 9.48 7.64
CA ALA A 292 -73.83 9.30 7.95
C ALA A 292 -74.15 7.79 7.90
N GLY A 293 -74.62 7.26 9.03
CA GLY A 293 -75.15 5.90 9.13
C GLY A 293 -76.33 5.72 8.19
N SER A 294 -76.24 4.68 7.35
CA SER A 294 -77.38 4.14 6.63
C SER A 294 -78.09 3.14 7.53
N ASP A 295 -79.31 3.49 7.92
CA ASP A 295 -80.34 2.59 8.44
C ASP A 295 -80.56 1.43 7.44
N ASP A 296 -80.41 0.20 7.92
CA ASP A 296 -80.81 -1.03 7.23
C ASP A 296 -82.09 -1.54 7.91
N ASP A 297 -83.23 -1.15 7.34
CA ASP A 297 -84.57 -1.62 7.68
C ASP A 297 -85.10 -2.41 6.47
N GLY A 298 -85.31 -3.73 6.59
CA GLY A 298 -86.32 -4.40 5.77
C GLY A 298 -86.13 -5.87 5.34
N LEU A 299 -86.69 -6.77 6.17
CA LEU A 299 -87.41 -8.02 5.82
C LEU A 299 -86.69 -9.18 5.09
N ALA A 300 -86.48 -10.27 5.83
CA ALA A 300 -87.29 -11.51 5.77
C ALA A 300 -87.10 -12.37 7.02
#